data_AF-A0A2Z4UB45-F1
#
_entry.id   AF-A0A2Z4UB45-F1
#
_cell.length_a   1.000
_cell.length_b   1.000
_cell.length_c   1.000
_cell.angle_alpha   90.00
_cell.angle_beta   90.00
_cell.angle_gamma   90.00
#
_symmetry.space_group_name_H-M   'P 1'
#
loop_
_entity.id
_entity.type
_entity.pdbx_description
1 polymer ?
#
loop_
_entity_poly.entity_id
_entity_poly.type
_entity_poly.pdbx_seq_one_letter_code
_entity_poly.pdbx_strand_id
1 'polypeptide(L)'
;MTNGYFVIEEKGKIKKVVYLMSDAYLDNGYGEKIIRAFAEKQELKLMERIYQNLDLMDKKNIRSIKPEWYRKTVHSDKGDIFSEYAYVVRGEKLRAYHYGKLLFCLKREDAEIWLYLLKNMQQLIDHFLYSGELLEYQWKNYFSMFQFLQKKIEEGFGKQEFQQYMRREGLPLAFFRDEHLVDVWNRYDRPAYQKIWKRGTQEVLFIVARQERIWRAYIQGPYSRIAVFQKCSSEKKMCDVIRLELRKESLKFEQYAKITAYVSKITKELFRQKIKLEEIQRYLQEEQQKSPWYLCESDLSVTNIINHLKMVLRNEQYRHNG
;
A
#
# COMPACT_ATOMS: atom_id res chain seq x y z
N MET A 1 -4.03 -4.38 14.28
CA MET A 1 -3.84 -5.80 14.58
C MET A 1 -5.15 -6.49 14.28
N THR A 2 -5.13 -7.60 13.53
CA THR A 2 -6.38 -8.24 13.05
C THR A 2 -6.93 -9.23 14.06
N ASN A 3 -8.25 -9.32 14.14
CA ASN A 3 -8.94 -10.24 15.03
C ASN A 3 -9.80 -11.24 14.27
N GLY A 4 -10.01 -12.40 14.86
CA GLY A 4 -10.83 -13.42 14.21
C GLY A 4 -11.17 -14.60 15.08
N TYR A 5 -11.71 -15.63 14.45
CA TYR A 5 -12.05 -16.88 15.12
C TYR A 5 -11.51 -18.09 14.37
N PHE A 6 -11.09 -19.10 15.11
CA PHE A 6 -10.91 -20.45 14.57
C PHE A 6 -12.01 -21.34 15.15
N VAL A 7 -12.80 -21.97 14.29
CA VAL A 7 -14.04 -22.65 14.65
C VAL A 7 -14.10 -24.03 14.01
N ILE A 8 -14.54 -25.02 14.79
CA ILE A 8 -14.95 -26.32 14.29
C ILE A 8 -16.47 -26.39 14.41
N GLU A 9 -17.14 -26.56 13.27
CA GLU A 9 -18.58 -26.72 13.19
C GLU A 9 -18.95 -28.16 12.78
N GLU A 10 -19.95 -28.72 13.45
CA GLU A 10 -20.48 -30.06 13.16
C GLU A 10 -22.01 -30.00 13.15
N LYS A 11 -22.64 -30.56 12.09
CA LYS A 11 -24.11 -30.53 11.90
C LYS A 11 -24.73 -29.13 12.08
N GLY A 12 -24.03 -28.10 11.62
CA GLY A 12 -24.47 -26.70 11.69
C GLY A 12 -24.33 -26.04 13.07
N LYS A 13 -23.73 -26.72 14.06
CA LYS A 13 -23.49 -26.20 15.41
C LYS A 13 -21.99 -25.99 15.65
N ILE A 14 -21.65 -25.00 16.47
CA ILE A 14 -20.28 -24.75 16.92
C ILE A 14 -19.91 -25.81 17.94
N LYS A 15 -18.87 -26.62 17.64
CA LYS A 15 -18.35 -27.66 18.52
C LYS A 15 -17.18 -27.18 19.35
N LYS A 16 -16.25 -26.45 18.73
CA LYS A 16 -15.09 -25.85 19.39
C LYS A 16 -14.78 -24.52 18.72
N VAL A 17 -14.32 -23.56 19.50
CA VAL A 17 -14.01 -22.22 19.05
C VAL A 17 -12.90 -21.62 19.90
N VAL A 18 -12.04 -20.84 19.26
CA VAL A 18 -11.06 -19.99 19.93
C VAL A 18 -11.02 -18.63 19.26
N TYR A 19 -10.73 -17.61 20.05
CA TYR A 19 -10.49 -16.26 19.56
C TYR A 19 -9.04 -16.12 19.07
N LEU A 20 -8.85 -15.43 17.96
CA LEU A 20 -7.55 -15.13 17.36
C LEU A 20 -7.26 -13.65 17.64
N MET A 21 -6.61 -13.38 18.76
CA MET A 21 -6.29 -12.01 19.17
C MET A 21 -5.09 -11.49 18.37
N SER A 22 -5.28 -10.34 17.72
CA SER A 22 -4.23 -9.48 17.15
C SER A 22 -3.31 -10.07 16.08
N ASP A 23 -3.58 -11.27 15.55
CA ASP A 23 -2.76 -11.94 14.55
C ASP A 23 -3.58 -12.84 13.61
N ALA A 24 -4.84 -12.47 13.31
CA ALA A 24 -5.75 -13.31 12.53
C ALA A 24 -5.47 -13.34 11.02
N TYR A 25 -4.40 -12.69 10.56
CA TYR A 25 -3.98 -12.60 9.16
C TYR A 25 -3.83 -13.97 8.49
N LEU A 26 -4.03 -14.00 7.16
CA LEU A 26 -3.84 -15.20 6.34
C LEU A 26 -2.36 -15.59 6.28
N ASP A 27 -1.53 -14.68 5.78
CA ASP A 27 -0.07 -14.77 5.74
C ASP A 27 0.53 -14.14 7.00
N ASN A 28 1.71 -14.63 7.41
CA ASN A 28 2.44 -14.12 8.58
C ASN A 28 1.65 -14.10 9.91
N GLY A 29 0.53 -14.82 10.00
CA GLY A 29 -0.32 -14.89 11.20
C GLY A 29 -0.89 -16.27 11.49
N TYR A 30 -2.09 -16.33 12.07
CA TYR A 30 -2.76 -17.59 12.41
C TYR A 30 -3.20 -18.39 11.18
N GLY A 31 -3.45 -17.77 10.03
CA GLY A 31 -3.96 -18.46 8.83
C GLY A 31 -3.06 -19.61 8.38
N GLU A 32 -1.76 -19.36 8.20
CA GLU A 32 -0.79 -20.41 7.86
C GLU A 32 -0.72 -21.52 8.92
N LYS A 33 -0.70 -21.15 10.21
CA LYS A 33 -0.64 -22.10 11.33
C LYS A 33 -1.88 -23.02 11.31
N ILE A 34 -3.05 -22.44 11.06
CA ILE A 34 -4.32 -23.17 10.97
C ILE A 34 -4.34 -24.09 9.75
N ILE A 35 -3.89 -23.63 8.58
CA ILE A 35 -3.83 -24.48 7.37
C ILE A 35 -2.85 -25.64 7.57
N ARG A 36 -1.69 -25.43 8.21
CA ARG A 36 -0.76 -26.53 8.56
C ARG A 36 -1.39 -27.52 9.53
N ALA A 37 -1.99 -27.04 10.62
CA ALA A 37 -2.69 -27.91 11.57
C ALA A 37 -3.84 -28.67 10.90
N PHE A 38 -4.54 -28.05 9.95
CA PHE A 38 -5.55 -28.69 9.12
C PHE A 38 -4.97 -29.67 8.10
N ALA A 39 -3.76 -29.49 7.58
CA ALA A 39 -3.12 -30.53 6.77
C ALA A 39 -2.80 -31.77 7.63
N GLU A 40 -2.30 -31.53 8.85
CA GLU A 40 -1.76 -32.55 9.76
C GLU A 40 -2.78 -33.20 10.71
N LYS A 41 -4.07 -32.83 10.62
CA LYS A 41 -5.12 -33.27 11.57
C LYS A 41 -4.83 -32.89 13.03
N GLN A 42 -4.21 -31.75 13.26
CA GLN A 42 -3.81 -31.21 14.57
C GLN A 42 -4.62 -29.98 15.01
N GLU A 43 -5.81 -29.75 14.43
CA GLU A 43 -6.64 -28.58 14.67
C GLU A 43 -6.96 -28.39 16.16
N LEU A 44 -7.36 -29.45 16.85
CA LEU A 44 -7.71 -29.42 18.28
C LEU A 44 -6.51 -29.03 19.16
N LYS A 45 -5.33 -29.56 18.85
CA LYS A 45 -4.08 -29.28 19.57
C LYS A 45 -3.66 -27.83 19.39
N LEU A 46 -3.81 -27.28 18.18
CA LEU A 46 -3.57 -25.86 17.92
C LEU A 46 -4.58 -24.99 18.69
N MET A 47 -5.87 -25.33 18.65
CA MET A 47 -6.90 -24.60 19.40
C MET A 47 -6.61 -24.58 20.91
N GLU A 48 -6.19 -25.69 21.51
CA GLU A 48 -5.87 -25.75 22.93
C GLU A 48 -4.73 -24.80 23.31
N ARG A 49 -3.67 -24.76 22.49
CA ARG A 49 -2.57 -23.80 22.68
C ARG A 49 -3.03 -22.34 22.59
N ILE A 50 -3.88 -22.03 21.61
CA ILE A 50 -4.44 -20.67 21.46
C ILE A 50 -5.31 -20.33 22.67
N TYR A 51 -6.19 -21.24 23.08
CA TYR A 51 -7.10 -21.04 24.21
C TYR A 51 -6.36 -20.80 25.53
N GLN A 52 -5.24 -21.49 25.77
CA GLN A 52 -4.42 -21.29 26.96
C GLN A 52 -3.92 -19.85 27.09
N ASN A 53 -3.61 -19.21 25.96
CA ASN A 53 -3.09 -17.84 25.91
C ASN A 53 -4.18 -16.75 25.97
N LEU A 54 -5.46 -17.12 25.94
CA LEU A 54 -6.56 -16.16 26.04
C LEU A 54 -6.76 -15.69 27.48
N ASP A 55 -7.14 -14.41 27.64
CA ASP A 55 -7.54 -13.88 28.93
C ASP A 55 -8.93 -14.42 29.38
N LEU A 56 -9.32 -14.11 30.62
CA LEU A 56 -10.61 -14.57 31.16
C LEU A 56 -11.81 -13.96 30.43
N MET A 57 -11.69 -12.75 29.91
CA MET A 57 -12.78 -12.05 29.23
C MET A 57 -13.04 -12.66 27.86
N ASP A 58 -12.01 -12.93 27.08
CA ASP A 58 -12.08 -13.63 25.80
C ASP A 58 -12.67 -15.03 25.96
N LYS A 59 -12.19 -15.77 26.97
CA LYS A 59 -12.72 -17.10 27.30
C LYS A 59 -14.21 -17.07 27.63
N LYS A 60 -14.72 -15.98 28.21
CA LYS A 60 -16.15 -15.77 28.49
C LYS A 60 -16.90 -15.41 27.21
N ASN A 61 -16.36 -14.49 26.41
CA ASN A 61 -16.97 -13.98 25.17
C ASN A 61 -17.19 -15.09 24.13
N ILE A 62 -16.25 -16.02 23.98
CA ILE A 62 -16.40 -17.11 23.00
C ILE A 62 -17.47 -18.15 23.37
N ARG A 63 -18.02 -18.13 24.59
CA ARG A 63 -19.10 -19.08 24.99
C ARG A 63 -20.44 -18.78 24.33
N SER A 64 -20.67 -17.51 23.99
CA SER A 64 -21.93 -17.04 23.40
C SER A 64 -21.83 -16.80 21.89
N ILE A 65 -20.71 -17.17 21.27
CA ILE A 65 -20.47 -16.90 19.87
C ILE A 65 -21.49 -17.61 18.97
N LYS A 66 -21.87 -16.93 17.88
CA LYS A 66 -22.76 -17.45 16.84
C LYS A 66 -22.09 -17.33 15.47
N PRO A 67 -22.47 -18.16 14.49
CA PRO A 67 -21.94 -18.09 13.14
C PRO A 67 -21.96 -16.69 12.51
N GLU A 68 -23.02 -15.93 12.76
CA GLU A 68 -23.25 -14.58 12.24
C GLU A 68 -22.20 -13.57 12.73
N TRP A 69 -21.40 -13.91 13.75
CA TRP A 69 -20.31 -13.05 14.22
C TRP A 69 -19.05 -13.13 13.35
N TYR A 70 -18.96 -14.16 12.49
CA TYR A 70 -17.72 -14.44 11.75
C TYR A 70 -17.94 -14.88 10.30
N ARG A 71 -19.19 -15.18 9.91
CA ARG A 71 -19.55 -15.46 8.52
C ARG A 71 -20.98 -15.07 8.22
N LYS A 72 -21.23 -14.66 6.98
CA LYS A 72 -22.59 -14.43 6.50
C LYS A 72 -23.38 -15.74 6.46
N THR A 73 -24.60 -15.71 6.98
CA THR A 73 -25.57 -16.81 6.95
C THR A 73 -26.91 -16.33 6.38
N VAL A 74 -27.91 -17.22 6.32
CA VAL A 74 -29.29 -16.84 5.96
C VAL A 74 -29.97 -15.98 7.02
N HIS A 75 -29.43 -15.94 8.24
CA HIS A 75 -29.92 -15.12 9.34
C HIS A 75 -29.14 -13.81 9.49
N SER A 76 -28.21 -13.52 8.59
CA SER A 76 -27.42 -12.29 8.65
C SER A 76 -28.16 -11.10 8.04
N ASP A 77 -28.13 -9.98 8.75
CA ASP A 77 -28.70 -8.71 8.33
C ASP A 77 -27.65 -7.79 7.69
N LYS A 78 -28.12 -6.75 6.98
CA LYS A 78 -27.25 -5.78 6.29
C LYS A 78 -26.34 -4.97 7.24
N GLY A 79 -26.71 -4.88 8.51
CA GLY A 79 -25.98 -4.15 9.55
C GLY A 79 -25.06 -5.01 10.41
N ASP A 80 -24.98 -6.32 10.16
CA ASP A 80 -24.17 -7.21 10.98
C ASP A 80 -22.68 -6.89 10.89
N ILE A 81 -22.04 -6.87 12.05
CA ILE A 81 -20.60 -6.67 12.18
C ILE A 81 -19.94 -8.05 12.26
N PHE A 82 -19.18 -8.38 11.22
CA PHE A 82 -18.40 -9.60 11.19
C PHE A 82 -16.99 -9.33 11.72
N SER A 83 -16.41 -10.35 12.36
CA SER A 83 -14.97 -10.36 12.62
C SER A 83 -14.18 -10.30 11.32
N GLU A 84 -13.00 -9.68 11.40
CA GLU A 84 -12.17 -9.44 10.24
C GLU A 84 -11.79 -10.74 9.55
N TYR A 85 -11.39 -11.77 10.30
CA TYR A 85 -11.10 -13.10 9.78
C TYR A 85 -11.86 -14.22 10.51
N ALA A 86 -12.16 -15.29 9.78
CA ALA A 86 -12.63 -16.53 10.38
C ALA A 86 -12.10 -17.76 9.63
N TYR A 87 -11.70 -18.78 10.38
CA TYR A 87 -11.26 -20.05 9.86
C TYR A 87 -12.21 -21.12 10.38
N VAL A 88 -12.91 -21.81 9.49
CA VAL A 88 -14.01 -22.70 9.87
C VAL A 88 -13.80 -24.08 9.26
N VAL A 89 -13.58 -25.07 10.12
CA VAL A 89 -13.57 -26.47 9.74
C VAL A 89 -15.00 -26.99 9.76
N ARG A 90 -15.47 -27.51 8.62
CA ARG A 90 -16.72 -28.29 8.53
C ARG A 90 -16.49 -29.53 7.68
N GLY A 91 -16.70 -30.69 8.28
CA GLY A 91 -16.36 -31.97 7.66
C GLY A 91 -14.88 -32.00 7.29
N GLU A 92 -14.59 -32.32 6.03
CA GLU A 92 -13.21 -32.46 5.54
C GLU A 92 -12.66 -31.18 4.87
N LYS A 93 -13.29 -30.03 5.10
CA LYS A 93 -12.90 -28.76 4.47
C LYS A 93 -12.67 -27.65 5.48
N LEU A 94 -11.62 -26.87 5.25
CA LEU A 94 -11.34 -25.61 5.93
C LEU A 94 -11.79 -24.45 5.06
N ARG A 95 -12.53 -23.51 5.63
CA ARG A 95 -13.03 -22.30 4.96
C ARG A 95 -12.44 -21.06 5.62
N ALA A 96 -11.85 -20.18 4.83
CA ALA A 96 -11.37 -18.88 5.28
C ALA A 96 -12.35 -17.78 4.88
N TYR A 97 -12.74 -16.94 5.82
CA TYR A 97 -13.63 -15.81 5.63
C TYR A 97 -12.91 -14.50 5.97
N HIS A 98 -13.29 -13.43 5.27
CA HIS A 98 -12.87 -12.07 5.56
C HIS A 98 -14.10 -11.14 5.59
N TYR A 99 -14.32 -10.46 6.71
CA TYR A 99 -15.55 -9.69 7.00
C TYR A 99 -16.82 -10.47 6.62
N GLY A 100 -16.86 -11.72 7.07
CA GLY A 100 -17.95 -12.66 6.86
C GLY A 100 -18.15 -13.19 5.44
N LYS A 101 -17.39 -12.71 4.45
CA LYS A 101 -17.41 -13.21 3.07
C LYS A 101 -16.37 -14.31 2.88
N LEU A 102 -16.75 -15.40 2.25
CA LEU A 102 -15.85 -16.52 1.96
C LEU A 102 -14.74 -16.06 0.99
N LEU A 103 -13.48 -16.27 1.38
CA LEU A 103 -12.33 -16.09 0.50
C LEU A 103 -12.10 -17.37 -0.30
N PHE A 104 -11.85 -18.48 0.40
CA PHE A 104 -11.59 -19.77 -0.21
C PHE A 104 -11.99 -20.93 0.70
N CYS A 105 -12.14 -22.09 0.08
CA CYS A 105 -12.42 -23.37 0.73
C CYS A 105 -11.37 -24.37 0.26
N LEU A 106 -10.62 -24.98 1.18
CA LEU A 106 -9.61 -25.97 0.85
C LEU A 106 -9.91 -27.34 1.46
N LYS A 107 -9.49 -28.39 0.74
CA LYS A 107 -9.35 -29.74 1.27
C LYS A 107 -7.93 -29.93 1.82
N ARG A 108 -7.70 -31.04 2.53
CA ARG A 108 -6.37 -31.34 3.09
C ARG A 108 -5.30 -31.52 2.01
N GLU A 109 -5.66 -32.15 0.88
CA GLU A 109 -4.78 -32.34 -0.28
C GLU A 109 -4.30 -31.02 -0.90
N ASP A 110 -5.10 -29.95 -0.81
CA ASP A 110 -4.77 -28.63 -1.35
C ASP A 110 -3.95 -27.77 -0.38
N ALA A 111 -3.71 -28.23 0.86
CA ALA A 111 -3.13 -27.38 1.90
C ALA A 111 -1.72 -26.90 1.52
N GLU A 112 -0.92 -27.74 0.88
CA GLU A 112 0.44 -27.40 0.48
C GLU A 112 0.46 -26.28 -0.57
N ILE A 113 -0.45 -26.32 -1.55
CA ILE A 113 -0.54 -25.28 -2.58
C ILE A 113 -1.06 -23.96 -1.98
N TRP A 114 -2.04 -24.03 -1.08
CA TRP A 114 -2.51 -22.83 -0.37
C TRP A 114 -1.40 -22.19 0.48
N LEU A 115 -0.62 -22.98 1.22
CA LEU A 115 0.52 -22.46 1.97
C LEU A 115 1.56 -21.79 1.07
N TYR A 116 1.81 -22.35 -0.11
CA TYR A 116 2.69 -21.74 -1.11
C TYR A 116 2.14 -20.39 -1.60
N LEU A 117 0.85 -20.31 -1.89
CA LEU A 117 0.22 -19.05 -2.32
C LEU A 117 0.24 -17.98 -1.22
N LEU A 118 -0.05 -18.35 0.03
CA LEU A 118 0.01 -17.43 1.17
C LEU A 118 1.43 -16.89 1.40
N LYS A 119 2.45 -17.75 1.30
CA LYS A 119 3.86 -17.32 1.40
C LYS A 119 4.23 -16.28 0.34
N ASN A 120 3.55 -16.28 -0.81
CA ASN A 120 3.77 -15.34 -1.92
C ASN A 120 2.62 -14.33 -2.07
N MET A 121 1.84 -14.08 -1.01
CA MET A 121 0.62 -13.28 -1.07
C MET A 121 0.87 -11.87 -1.62
N GLN A 122 1.96 -11.22 -1.23
CA GLN A 122 2.29 -9.88 -1.74
C GLN A 122 2.51 -9.87 -3.26
N GLN A 123 3.16 -10.88 -3.83
CA GLN A 123 3.39 -10.97 -5.28
C GLN A 123 2.08 -11.21 -6.04
N LEU A 124 1.14 -11.94 -5.43
CA LEU A 124 -0.21 -12.15 -5.97
C LEU A 124 -1.04 -10.87 -5.87
N ILE A 125 -1.03 -10.18 -4.72
CA ILE A 125 -1.68 -8.87 -4.56
C ILE A 125 -1.16 -7.89 -5.61
N ASP A 126 0.15 -7.81 -5.79
CA ASP A 126 0.76 -6.95 -6.80
C ASP A 126 0.32 -7.32 -8.22
N HIS A 127 0.17 -8.60 -8.55
CA HIS A 127 -0.27 -9.04 -9.87
C HIS A 127 -1.76 -8.76 -10.13
N PHE A 128 -2.63 -9.09 -9.17
CA PHE A 128 -4.09 -9.07 -9.37
C PHE A 128 -4.74 -7.73 -9.01
N LEU A 129 -4.18 -6.99 -8.06
CA LEU A 129 -4.82 -5.78 -7.52
C LEU A 129 -4.18 -4.50 -8.03
N TYR A 130 -2.88 -4.48 -8.36
CA TYR A 130 -2.24 -3.24 -8.78
C TYR A 130 -2.72 -2.80 -10.17
N SER A 131 -3.23 -1.57 -10.25
CA SER A 131 -3.54 -0.91 -11.53
C SER A 131 -2.38 0.00 -11.93
N GLY A 132 -1.70 -0.35 -13.01
CA GLY A 132 -0.69 0.52 -13.62
C GLY A 132 -1.27 1.81 -14.23
N GLU A 133 -2.57 1.85 -14.50
CA GLU A 133 -3.26 3.04 -14.99
C GLU A 133 -3.57 4.03 -13.86
N LEU A 134 -4.09 3.53 -12.74
CA LEU A 134 -4.48 4.35 -11.59
C LEU A 134 -3.32 4.59 -10.62
N LEU A 135 -2.24 3.80 -10.73
CA LEU A 135 -1.08 3.79 -9.84
C LEU A 135 -1.50 3.50 -8.39
N GLU A 136 -2.35 2.50 -8.19
CA GLU A 136 -2.87 2.10 -6.87
C GLU A 136 -3.40 0.66 -6.88
N TYR A 137 -3.64 0.12 -5.68
CA TYR A 137 -4.31 -1.17 -5.52
C TYR A 137 -5.83 -1.05 -5.65
N GLN A 138 -6.41 -1.91 -6.47
CA GLN A 138 -7.85 -2.08 -6.66
C GLN A 138 -8.37 -3.18 -5.71
N TRP A 139 -8.49 -2.86 -4.41
CA TRP A 139 -8.92 -3.81 -3.38
C TRP A 139 -10.29 -4.46 -3.62
N LYS A 140 -11.15 -3.85 -4.45
CA LYS A 140 -12.39 -4.48 -4.93
C LYS A 140 -12.15 -5.86 -5.59
N ASN A 141 -10.95 -6.08 -6.15
CA ASN A 141 -10.55 -7.33 -6.81
C ASN A 141 -10.00 -8.39 -5.83
N TYR A 142 -9.87 -8.07 -4.54
CA TYR A 142 -9.29 -8.99 -3.54
C TYR A 142 -10.04 -10.32 -3.48
N PHE A 143 -11.38 -10.28 -3.46
CA PHE A 143 -12.19 -11.50 -3.44
C PHE A 143 -12.12 -12.28 -4.77
N SER A 144 -12.11 -11.59 -5.91
CA SER A 144 -11.99 -12.26 -7.22
C SER A 144 -10.65 -12.95 -7.40
N MET A 145 -9.57 -12.42 -6.80
CA MET A 145 -8.27 -13.08 -6.76
C MET A 145 -8.39 -14.46 -6.10
N PHE A 146 -8.96 -14.56 -4.89
CA PHE A 146 -9.11 -15.86 -4.23
C PHE A 146 -10.02 -16.84 -4.99
N GLN A 147 -11.11 -16.35 -5.59
CA GLN A 147 -11.97 -17.17 -6.45
C GLN A 147 -11.21 -17.73 -7.65
N PHE A 148 -10.37 -16.91 -8.28
CA PHE A 148 -9.49 -17.34 -9.37
C PHE A 148 -8.51 -18.41 -8.90
N LEU A 149 -7.80 -18.17 -7.79
CA LEU A 149 -6.82 -19.11 -7.24
C LEU A 149 -7.47 -20.45 -6.89
N GLN A 150 -8.62 -20.44 -6.22
CA GLN A 150 -9.34 -21.66 -5.87
C GLN A 150 -9.75 -22.46 -7.12
N LYS A 151 -10.30 -21.79 -8.14
CA LYS A 151 -10.68 -22.43 -9.40
C LYS A 151 -9.47 -23.08 -10.09
N LYS A 152 -8.31 -22.42 -10.08
CA LYS A 152 -7.08 -22.97 -10.65
C LYS A 152 -6.57 -24.21 -9.91
N ILE A 153 -6.65 -24.22 -8.59
CA ILE A 153 -6.33 -25.42 -7.80
C ILE A 153 -7.29 -26.56 -8.14
N GLU A 154 -8.60 -26.28 -8.25
CA GLU A 154 -9.61 -27.26 -8.65
C GLU A 154 -9.38 -27.81 -10.08
N GLU A 155 -8.76 -27.02 -10.96
CA GLU A 155 -8.30 -27.43 -12.30
C GLU A 155 -6.96 -28.19 -12.28
N GLY A 156 -6.35 -28.40 -11.11
CA GLY A 156 -5.10 -29.15 -10.94
C GLY A 156 -3.81 -28.33 -11.05
N PHE A 157 -3.87 -27.00 -10.97
CA PHE A 157 -2.66 -26.17 -11.05
C PHE A 157 -1.72 -26.42 -9.86
N GLY A 158 -0.46 -26.71 -10.18
CA GLY A 158 0.63 -26.81 -9.22
C GLY A 158 1.36 -25.49 -8.96
N LYS A 159 2.41 -25.58 -8.13
CA LYS A 159 3.20 -24.42 -7.71
C LYS A 159 3.89 -23.70 -8.88
N GLN A 160 4.39 -24.45 -9.86
CA GLN A 160 5.12 -23.91 -11.00
C GLN A 160 4.21 -23.06 -11.89
N GLU A 161 3.00 -23.55 -12.12
CA GLU A 161 1.99 -22.88 -12.93
C GLU A 161 1.54 -21.56 -12.29
N PHE A 162 1.50 -21.47 -10.95
CA PHE A 162 1.16 -20.21 -10.28
C PHE A 162 2.26 -19.15 -10.34
N GLN A 163 3.51 -19.49 -10.62
CA GLN A 163 4.59 -18.50 -10.74
C GLN A 163 4.31 -17.47 -11.85
N GLN A 164 3.55 -17.84 -12.89
CA GLN A 164 3.17 -16.90 -13.96
C GLN A 164 2.22 -15.79 -13.49
N TYR A 165 1.49 -16.02 -12.40
CA TYR A 165 0.56 -15.07 -11.78
C TYR A 165 1.19 -14.33 -10.59
N MET A 166 2.49 -14.53 -10.36
CA MET A 166 3.24 -13.80 -9.35
C MET A 166 4.00 -12.68 -10.05
N ARG A 167 3.90 -11.48 -9.50
CA ARG A 167 4.71 -10.37 -9.99
C ARG A 167 6.19 -10.69 -9.75
N ARG A 168 6.99 -10.67 -10.81
CA ARG A 168 8.45 -10.82 -10.71
C ARG A 168 9.04 -9.69 -9.87
N GLU A 169 9.88 -10.05 -8.91
CA GLU A 169 10.70 -9.09 -8.18
C GLU A 169 11.63 -8.38 -9.16
N GLY A 170 11.68 -7.06 -9.11
CA GLY A 170 12.52 -6.28 -10.02
C GLY A 170 12.39 -4.79 -9.79
N LEU A 171 11.29 -4.20 -10.21
CA LEU A 171 11.06 -2.76 -10.06
C LEU A 171 10.05 -2.47 -8.95
N PRO A 172 10.24 -1.42 -8.14
CA PRO A 172 9.20 -0.98 -7.23
C PRO A 172 7.97 -0.49 -8.01
N LEU A 173 6.78 -0.80 -7.49
CA LEU A 173 5.52 -0.26 -7.98
C LEU A 173 5.44 1.25 -7.71
N ALA A 174 4.73 1.94 -8.60
CA ALA A 174 4.50 3.37 -8.49
C ALA A 174 3.12 3.60 -7.88
N PHE A 175 3.04 4.38 -6.80
CA PHE A 175 1.79 4.68 -6.12
C PHE A 175 1.49 6.17 -6.21
N PHE A 176 0.28 6.54 -6.61
CA PHE A 176 -0.21 7.92 -6.59
C PHE A 176 -1.40 8.02 -5.63
N ARG A 177 -1.16 8.65 -4.47
CA ARG A 177 -2.18 8.87 -3.45
C ARG A 177 -2.92 10.16 -3.74
N ASP A 178 -4.21 10.04 -4.04
CA ASP A 178 -5.07 11.17 -4.38
C ASP A 178 -6.10 11.55 -3.30
N GLU A 179 -5.85 11.13 -2.06
CA GLU A 179 -6.61 11.49 -0.86
C GLU A 179 -6.68 13.03 -0.65
N HIS A 180 -7.69 13.52 0.06
CA HIS A 180 -7.87 14.96 0.36
C HIS A 180 -7.01 15.42 1.55
N LEU A 181 -5.70 15.16 1.50
CA LEU A 181 -4.76 15.68 2.48
C LEU A 181 -4.62 17.20 2.30
N VAL A 182 -5.00 17.98 3.31
CA VAL A 182 -5.05 19.45 3.22
C VAL A 182 -3.65 20.07 3.16
N ASP A 183 -3.45 21.00 2.22
CA ASP A 183 -2.22 21.80 2.13
C ASP A 183 -2.34 23.15 2.85
N VAL A 184 -1.21 23.79 3.18
CA VAL A 184 -1.16 25.13 3.80
C VAL A 184 -1.81 26.24 2.95
N TRP A 185 -1.96 26.05 1.63
CA TRP A 185 -2.67 26.99 0.76
C TRP A 185 -4.19 26.84 0.82
N ASN A 186 -4.70 25.84 1.53
CA ASN A 186 -6.12 25.57 1.60
C ASN A 186 -6.88 26.72 2.27
N ARG A 187 -7.92 27.20 1.60
CA ARG A 187 -8.90 28.15 2.13
C ARG A 187 -10.29 27.66 1.79
N TYR A 188 -11.28 28.14 2.53
CA TYR A 188 -12.69 27.77 2.32
C TYR A 188 -13.16 27.96 0.86
N ASP A 189 -12.74 29.06 0.21
CA ASP A 189 -13.06 29.38 -1.19
C ASP A 189 -12.03 28.85 -2.21
N ARG A 190 -10.86 28.37 -1.73
CA ARG A 190 -9.72 27.94 -2.54
C ARG A 190 -9.12 26.67 -1.95
N PRO A 191 -9.79 25.52 -2.14
CA PRO A 191 -9.28 24.26 -1.64
C PRO A 191 -7.92 23.92 -2.24
N ALA A 192 -7.03 23.35 -1.45
CA ALA A 192 -5.72 22.88 -1.88
C ALA A 192 -5.36 21.58 -1.18
N TYR A 193 -5.03 20.56 -1.95
CA TYR A 193 -4.76 19.22 -1.46
C TYR A 193 -3.42 18.69 -1.95
N GLN A 194 -2.71 18.03 -1.05
CA GLN A 194 -1.48 17.32 -1.32
C GLN A 194 -1.79 15.98 -1.99
N LYS A 195 -1.06 15.68 -3.06
CA LYS A 195 -1.12 14.39 -3.78
C LYS A 195 0.30 13.86 -3.87
N ILE A 196 0.50 12.62 -3.45
CA ILE A 196 1.86 12.09 -3.28
C ILE A 196 2.05 10.93 -4.25
N TRP A 197 3.05 11.07 -5.11
CA TRP A 197 3.56 9.96 -5.89
C TRP A 197 4.77 9.35 -5.19
N LYS A 198 4.84 8.01 -5.14
CA LYS A 198 5.97 7.25 -4.60
C LYS A 198 6.36 6.11 -5.52
N ARG A 199 7.66 5.87 -5.67
CA ARG A 199 8.19 4.66 -6.31
C ARG A 199 9.48 4.25 -5.62
N GLY A 200 9.43 3.16 -4.85
CA GLY A 200 10.54 2.76 -3.98
C GLY A 200 10.81 3.85 -2.94
N THR A 201 12.05 4.35 -2.90
CA THR A 201 12.45 5.46 -2.00
C THR A 201 12.18 6.85 -2.59
N GLN A 202 11.76 6.93 -3.85
CA GLN A 202 11.52 8.19 -4.54
C GLN A 202 10.11 8.71 -4.25
N GLU A 203 9.99 10.01 -4.02
CA GLU A 203 8.73 10.68 -3.70
C GLU A 203 8.62 12.02 -4.44
N VAL A 204 7.43 12.31 -4.96
CA VAL A 204 7.09 13.62 -5.54
C VAL A 204 5.78 14.08 -4.94
N LEU A 205 5.80 15.28 -4.35
CA LEU A 205 4.62 15.93 -3.78
C LEU A 205 4.04 16.92 -4.79
N PHE A 206 2.80 16.67 -5.19
CA PHE A 206 1.98 17.60 -5.94
C PHE A 206 1.02 18.33 -5.00
N ILE A 207 0.68 19.57 -5.35
CA ILE A 207 -0.36 20.36 -4.69
C ILE A 207 -1.40 20.68 -5.74
N VAL A 208 -2.59 20.10 -5.59
CA VAL A 208 -3.74 20.33 -6.48
C VAL A 208 -4.62 21.37 -5.81
N ALA A 209 -4.68 22.56 -6.39
CA ALA A 209 -5.35 23.72 -5.80
C ALA A 209 -6.35 24.34 -6.77
N ARG A 210 -7.46 24.85 -6.21
CA ARG A 210 -8.48 25.57 -6.96
C ARG A 210 -8.22 27.07 -6.89
N GLN A 211 -8.05 27.69 -8.05
CA GLN A 211 -7.89 29.13 -8.21
C GLN A 211 -8.83 29.60 -9.33
N GLU A 212 -9.63 30.64 -9.08
CA GLU A 212 -10.53 31.23 -10.09
C GLU A 212 -11.44 30.19 -10.76
N ARG A 213 -11.99 29.27 -9.95
CA ARG A 213 -12.83 28.14 -10.37
C ARG A 213 -12.11 27.07 -11.21
N ILE A 214 -10.82 27.21 -11.48
CA ILE A 214 -10.00 26.26 -12.24
C ILE A 214 -9.08 25.49 -11.29
N TRP A 215 -8.92 24.19 -11.53
CA TRP A 215 -7.95 23.37 -10.83
C TRP A 215 -6.59 23.44 -11.52
N ARG A 216 -5.55 23.65 -10.71
CA ARG A 216 -4.14 23.73 -11.10
C ARG A 216 -3.33 22.76 -10.24
N ALA A 217 -2.28 22.20 -10.80
CA ALA A 217 -1.32 21.38 -10.06
C ALA A 217 0.04 22.06 -10.02
N TYR A 218 0.64 21.99 -8.85
CA TYR A 218 1.99 22.44 -8.56
C TYR A 218 2.82 21.26 -8.10
N ILE A 219 4.11 21.25 -8.36
CA ILE A 219 5.05 20.34 -7.71
C ILE A 219 5.78 21.10 -6.61
N GLN A 220 5.85 20.49 -5.43
CA GLN A 220 6.69 20.97 -4.34
C GLN A 220 8.15 20.66 -4.66
N GLY A 221 8.92 21.69 -5.01
CA GLY A 221 10.37 21.64 -5.10
C GLY A 221 11.06 21.95 -3.77
N PRO A 222 12.40 21.87 -3.73
CA PRO A 222 13.20 22.09 -2.52
C PRO A 222 13.12 23.53 -1.99
N TYR A 223 12.84 24.50 -2.86
CA TYR A 223 12.81 25.93 -2.50
C TYR A 223 11.65 26.72 -3.11
N SER A 224 10.78 26.06 -3.88
CA SER A 224 9.66 26.71 -4.56
C SER A 224 8.54 25.71 -4.84
N ARG A 225 7.35 26.22 -5.16
CA ARG A 225 6.22 25.44 -5.67
C ARG A 225 6.03 25.84 -7.13
N ILE A 226 6.14 24.86 -8.03
CA ILE A 226 6.27 25.09 -9.47
C ILE A 226 4.96 24.66 -10.14
N ALA A 227 4.31 25.57 -10.88
CA ALA A 227 3.09 25.22 -11.60
C ALA A 227 3.42 24.31 -12.79
N VAL A 228 2.75 23.15 -12.88
CA VAL A 228 3.05 22.15 -13.91
C VAL A 228 1.86 21.80 -14.78
N PHE A 229 0.65 21.81 -14.23
CA PHE A 229 -0.57 21.52 -14.98
C PHE A 229 -1.66 22.54 -14.66
N GLN A 230 -2.44 22.92 -15.66
CA GLN A 230 -3.46 23.96 -15.55
C GLN A 230 -4.75 23.55 -16.25
N LYS A 231 -5.83 24.32 -16.01
CA LYS A 231 -7.08 24.31 -16.80
C LYS A 231 -7.97 23.06 -16.65
N CYS A 232 -7.96 22.38 -15.50
CA CYS A 232 -8.93 21.31 -15.25
C CYS A 232 -10.21 21.82 -14.60
N SER A 233 -11.35 21.23 -14.98
CA SER A 233 -12.67 21.57 -14.43
C SER A 233 -12.93 20.97 -13.04
N SER A 234 -12.15 19.96 -12.64
CA SER A 234 -12.27 19.31 -11.34
C SER A 234 -10.92 18.79 -10.85
N GLU A 235 -10.82 18.58 -9.54
CA GLU A 235 -9.68 17.93 -8.90
C GLU A 235 -9.43 16.53 -9.48
N LYS A 236 -10.48 15.72 -9.63
CA LYS A 236 -10.38 14.38 -10.20
C LYS A 236 -9.71 14.39 -11.59
N LYS A 237 -10.15 15.28 -12.48
CA LYS A 237 -9.52 15.41 -13.81
C LYS A 237 -8.06 15.84 -13.71
N MET A 238 -7.71 16.67 -12.73
CA MET A 238 -6.32 17.06 -12.50
C MET A 238 -5.48 15.86 -12.03
N CYS A 239 -6.00 15.03 -11.13
CA CYS A 239 -5.35 13.78 -10.73
C CYS A 239 -5.15 12.83 -11.92
N ASP A 240 -6.13 12.73 -12.83
CA ASP A 240 -6.02 11.90 -14.04
C ASP A 240 -4.93 12.41 -14.99
N VAL A 241 -4.79 13.74 -15.13
CA VAL A 241 -3.69 14.37 -15.88
C VAL A 241 -2.33 14.06 -15.23
N ILE A 242 -2.22 14.20 -13.91
CA ILE A 242 -0.99 13.87 -13.19
C ILE A 242 -0.62 12.40 -13.39
N ARG A 243 -1.56 11.46 -13.23
CA ARG A 243 -1.33 10.03 -13.47
C ARG A 243 -0.86 9.75 -14.90
N LEU A 244 -1.48 10.39 -15.89
CA LEU A 244 -1.08 10.23 -17.29
C LEU A 244 0.37 10.68 -17.49
N GLU A 245 0.74 11.83 -16.94
CA GLU A 245 2.09 12.36 -17.09
C GLU A 245 3.12 11.52 -16.33
N LEU A 246 2.82 11.09 -15.10
CA LEU A 246 3.66 10.19 -14.32
C LEU A 246 3.96 8.89 -15.07
N ARG A 247 3.00 8.35 -15.83
CA ARG A 247 3.21 7.16 -16.66
C ARG A 247 4.08 7.43 -17.89
N LYS A 248 3.88 8.58 -18.55
CA LYS A 248 4.65 8.97 -19.74
C LYS A 248 6.11 9.28 -19.41
N GLU A 249 6.34 9.99 -18.32
CA GLU A 249 7.63 10.58 -17.96
C GLU A 249 8.20 9.99 -16.66
N SER A 250 7.88 8.73 -16.35
CA SER A 250 8.20 8.11 -15.04
C SER A 250 9.68 8.23 -14.67
N LEU A 251 10.59 8.02 -15.62
CA LEU A 251 12.04 8.12 -15.36
C LEU A 251 12.45 9.56 -14.99
N LYS A 252 11.87 10.56 -15.65
CA LYS A 252 12.13 11.97 -15.34
C LYS A 252 11.62 12.35 -13.95
N PHE A 253 10.49 11.80 -13.52
CA PHE A 253 9.96 12.00 -12.17
C PHE A 253 10.77 11.26 -11.08
N GLU A 254 11.28 10.07 -11.37
CA GLU A 254 12.22 9.37 -10.48
C GLU A 254 13.49 10.18 -10.28
N GLN A 255 14.07 10.69 -11.37
CA GLN A 255 15.26 11.51 -11.31
C GLN A 255 14.97 12.87 -10.65
N TYR A 256 13.79 13.45 -10.85
CA TYR A 256 13.34 14.64 -10.12
C TYR A 256 13.34 14.41 -8.62
N ALA A 257 12.72 13.33 -8.15
CA ALA A 257 12.71 12.98 -6.73
C ALA A 257 14.12 12.82 -6.16
N LYS A 258 15.02 12.17 -6.91
CA LYS A 258 16.44 12.03 -6.53
C LYS A 258 17.14 13.38 -6.39
N ILE A 259 16.99 14.25 -7.39
CA ILE A 259 17.65 15.57 -7.42
C ILE A 259 17.09 16.50 -6.35
N THR A 260 15.77 16.52 -6.16
CA THR A 260 15.14 17.34 -5.11
C THR A 260 15.52 16.88 -3.70
N ALA A 261 15.58 15.57 -3.45
CA ALA A 261 16.09 15.02 -2.20
C ALA A 261 17.58 15.37 -1.99
N TYR A 262 18.40 15.26 -3.04
CA TYR A 262 19.79 15.67 -3.01
C TYR A 262 19.92 17.16 -2.65
N VAL A 263 19.26 18.07 -3.38
CA VAL A 263 19.29 19.53 -3.14
C VAL A 263 18.87 19.85 -1.71
N SER A 264 17.80 19.22 -1.21
CA SER A 264 17.34 19.43 0.17
C SER A 264 18.39 18.99 1.21
N LYS A 265 19.12 17.90 0.94
CA LYS A 265 20.21 17.42 1.79
C LYS A 265 21.42 18.35 1.73
N ILE A 266 21.91 18.69 0.54
CA ILE A 266 23.12 19.50 0.37
C ILE A 266 22.92 20.93 0.85
N THR A 267 21.71 21.49 0.79
CA THR A 267 21.42 22.80 1.39
C THR A 267 21.85 22.82 2.87
N LYS A 268 21.58 21.72 3.60
CA LYS A 268 22.00 21.57 5.01
C LYS A 268 23.49 21.34 5.21
N GLU A 269 24.15 20.65 4.29
CA GLU A 269 25.59 20.36 4.36
C GLU A 269 26.45 21.56 3.95
N LEU A 270 25.96 22.33 2.97
CA LEU A 270 26.56 23.58 2.52
C LEU A 270 26.56 24.61 3.65
N PHE A 271 25.48 24.69 4.46
CA PHE A 271 25.48 25.49 5.70
C PHE A 271 26.60 25.11 6.67
N ARG A 272 26.96 23.83 6.72
CA ARG A 272 28.04 23.33 7.57
C ARG A 272 29.42 23.43 6.91
N GLN A 273 29.51 24.08 5.75
CA GLN A 273 30.71 24.22 4.92
C GLN A 273 31.40 22.87 4.61
N LYS A 274 30.62 21.78 4.53
CA LYS A 274 31.15 20.43 4.28
C LYS A 274 31.37 20.11 2.80
N ILE A 275 30.83 20.94 1.91
CA ILE A 275 30.85 20.73 0.47
C ILE A 275 30.99 22.07 -0.25
N LYS A 276 31.64 22.07 -1.41
CA LYS A 276 31.83 23.26 -2.25
C LYS A 276 30.72 23.38 -3.30
N LEU A 277 30.39 24.62 -3.67
CA LEU A 277 29.33 24.89 -4.63
C LEU A 277 29.68 24.38 -6.05
N GLU A 278 30.95 24.44 -6.41
CA GLU A 278 31.47 23.95 -7.70
C GLU A 278 31.29 22.43 -7.84
N GLU A 279 31.48 21.69 -6.75
CA GLU A 279 31.28 20.23 -6.71
C GLU A 279 29.81 19.88 -6.91
N ILE A 280 28.90 20.65 -6.28
CA ILE A 280 27.46 20.51 -6.46
C ILE A 280 27.07 20.78 -7.91
N GLN A 281 27.57 21.88 -8.50
CA GLN A 281 27.26 22.24 -9.88
C GLN A 281 27.70 21.16 -10.86
N ARG A 282 28.93 20.65 -10.73
CA ARG A 282 29.45 19.57 -11.57
C ARG A 282 28.58 18.32 -11.45
N TYR A 283 28.24 17.90 -10.23
CA TYR A 283 27.38 16.75 -10.01
C TYR A 283 26.02 16.90 -10.71
N LEU A 284 25.35 18.05 -10.56
CA LEU A 284 24.05 18.28 -11.19
C LEU A 284 24.12 18.30 -12.71
N GLN A 285 25.20 18.85 -13.29
CA GLN A 285 25.42 18.82 -14.75
C GLN A 285 25.62 17.41 -15.28
N GLU A 286 26.44 16.60 -14.59
CA GLU A 286 26.65 15.20 -14.93
C GLU A 286 25.35 14.39 -14.84
N GLU A 287 24.56 14.58 -13.78
CA GLU A 287 23.27 13.91 -13.63
C GLU A 287 22.28 14.34 -14.71
N GLN A 288 22.23 15.62 -15.08
CA GLN A 288 21.34 16.12 -16.15
C GLN A 288 21.68 15.48 -17.50
N GLN A 289 22.96 15.31 -17.81
CA GLN A 289 23.42 14.67 -19.04
C GLN A 289 23.10 13.17 -19.07
N LYS A 290 23.22 12.48 -17.93
CA LYS A 290 22.93 11.04 -17.82
C LYS A 290 21.44 10.76 -17.91
N SER A 291 20.65 11.52 -17.16
CA SER A 291 19.19 11.36 -17.08
C SER A 291 18.57 12.71 -16.72
N PRO A 292 17.91 13.40 -17.66
CA PRO A 292 17.27 14.67 -17.36
C PRO A 292 16.09 14.46 -16.41
N TRP A 293 16.01 15.26 -15.34
CA TRP A 293 14.85 15.26 -14.45
C TRP A 293 13.71 16.11 -14.99
N TYR A 294 12.50 15.84 -14.49
CA TYR A 294 11.33 16.65 -14.76
C TYR A 294 11.61 18.11 -14.32
N LEU A 295 11.43 19.12 -15.17
CA LEU A 295 11.78 20.53 -14.89
C LEU A 295 13.28 20.91 -14.91
N CYS A 296 14.16 20.07 -15.47
CA CYS A 296 15.59 20.40 -15.63
C CYS A 296 15.88 21.57 -16.60
N GLU A 297 14.89 21.95 -17.42
CA GLU A 297 14.98 23.08 -18.36
C GLU A 297 14.22 24.32 -17.87
N SER A 298 13.65 24.29 -16.66
CA SER A 298 12.84 25.39 -16.11
C SER A 298 13.28 25.77 -14.68
N ASP A 299 12.34 25.82 -13.74
CA ASP A 299 12.53 26.29 -12.35
C ASP A 299 13.54 25.46 -11.54
N LEU A 300 13.82 24.23 -11.98
CA LEU A 300 14.81 23.34 -11.38
C LEU A 300 15.96 23.01 -12.35
N SER A 301 16.29 23.94 -13.26
CA SER A 301 17.56 23.88 -13.98
C SER A 301 18.75 23.98 -13.03
N VAL A 302 19.91 23.45 -13.46
CA VAL A 302 21.17 23.55 -12.69
C VAL A 302 21.44 25.00 -12.30
N THR A 303 21.30 25.94 -13.24
CA THR A 303 21.52 27.37 -13.00
C THR A 303 20.62 27.89 -11.88
N ASN A 304 19.33 27.56 -11.88
CA ASN A 304 18.39 28.02 -10.87
C ASN A 304 18.67 27.40 -9.49
N ILE A 305 19.03 26.12 -9.44
CA ILE A 305 19.44 25.45 -8.21
C ILE A 305 20.69 26.12 -7.62
N ILE A 306 21.72 26.35 -8.43
CA ILE A 306 22.97 26.99 -7.98
C ILE A 306 22.73 28.42 -7.52
N ASN A 307 21.91 29.20 -8.24
CA ASN A 307 21.55 30.55 -7.83
C ASN A 307 20.82 30.58 -6.48
N HIS A 308 19.91 29.64 -6.25
CA HIS A 308 19.26 29.48 -4.95
C HIS A 308 20.29 29.19 -3.84
N LEU A 309 21.18 28.23 -4.04
CA LEU A 309 22.22 27.89 -3.04
C LEU A 309 23.18 29.06 -2.75
N LYS A 310 23.53 29.88 -3.76
CA LYS A 310 24.30 31.12 -3.57
C LYS A 310 23.57 32.15 -2.72
N MET A 311 22.26 32.31 -2.93
CA MET A 311 21.44 33.21 -2.12
C MET A 311 21.39 32.74 -0.67
N VAL A 312 21.19 31.44 -0.48
CA VAL A 312 21.15 30.79 0.84
C VAL A 312 22.47 30.99 1.60
N LEU A 313 23.62 30.78 0.96
CA LEU A 313 24.93 31.05 1.55
C LEU A 313 25.12 32.51 1.98
N ARG A 314 24.72 33.46 1.11
CA ARG A 314 24.83 34.90 1.41
C ARG A 314 24.01 35.27 2.64
N ASN A 315 22.76 34.82 2.71
CA ASN A 315 21.86 35.13 3.82
C ASN A 315 22.40 34.63 5.16
N GLU A 316 23.07 33.48 5.19
CA GLU A 316 23.68 32.96 6.41
C GLU A 316 24.93 33.74 6.83
N GLN A 317 25.77 34.16 5.86
CA GLN A 317 26.90 35.05 6.17
C GLN A 317 26.43 36.35 6.82
N TYR A 318 25.31 36.91 6.36
CA TYR A 318 24.71 38.09 7.00
C TYR A 318 24.20 37.82 8.42
N ARG A 319 23.64 36.64 8.71
CA ARG A 319 23.15 36.27 10.05
C ARG A 319 24.24 35.97 11.06
N HIS A 320 25.44 35.59 10.61
CA HIS A 320 26.59 35.34 11.47
C HIS A 320 27.48 36.56 11.67
N ASN A 321 27.39 37.56 10.77
CA ASN A 321 28.17 38.79 10.82
C ASN A 321 27.40 40.01 11.37
N GLY A 322 26.12 39.85 11.71
CA GLY A 322 25.30 40.85 12.40
C GLY A 322 24.82 40.29 13.72
#